data_AF-A0A9C8ZIK9-F1
#
_entry.id   AF-A0A9C8ZIK9-F1
#
_cell.length_a   1.000
_cell.length_b   1.000
_cell.length_c   1.000
_cell.angle_alpha   90.00
_cell.angle_beta   90.00
_cell.angle_gamma   90.00
#
_symmetry.space_group_name_H-M   'P 1'
#
loop_
_entity.id
_entity.type
_entity.pdbx_description
1 polymer ?
#
loop_
_entity_poly.entity_id
_entity_poly.type
_entity_poly.pdbx_seq_one_letter_code
_entity_poly.pdbx_strand_id
1 'polypeptide(L)'
;MRLPASIAIHDRSLTITTSKAARHALSQRHAPLRVEMELYFSCLIRKQVRFHETLADEAVRVNDQLQVSFRPVMTRACGKDYDGDEPPLTDFPIVNARAYVPRWLHIDYVHGQWQGEFGYEKQP
;
A
#
# COMPACT_ATOMS: atom_id res chain seq x y z
N MET A 1 19.64 9.43 -0.51
CA MET A 1 18.47 9.14 0.36
C MET A 1 18.62 7.76 0.98
N ARG A 2 18.44 7.64 2.31
CA ARG A 2 18.41 6.36 3.04
C ARG A 2 17.03 6.21 3.66
N LEU A 3 16.30 5.16 3.30
CA LEU A 3 15.00 4.86 3.91
C LEU A 3 15.23 4.02 5.17
N PRO A 4 14.43 4.20 6.23
CA PRO A 4 14.44 3.25 7.34
C PRO A 4 14.06 1.87 6.80
N ALA A 5 14.77 0.84 7.25
CA ALA A 5 14.52 -0.52 6.79
C ALA A 5 13.11 -1.02 7.19
N SER A 6 12.53 -0.45 8.25
CA SER A 6 11.19 -0.81 8.73
C SER A 6 10.47 0.35 9.42
N ILE A 7 9.14 0.36 9.33
CA ILE A 7 8.23 1.25 10.08
C ILE A 7 7.18 0.42 10.84
N ALA A 8 6.44 1.05 11.75
CA ALA A 8 5.29 0.42 12.40
C ALA A 8 3.97 0.93 11.78
N ILE A 9 3.08 0.00 11.40
CA ILE A 9 1.69 0.29 11.02
C ILE A 9 0.78 -0.57 11.91
N HIS A 10 -0.17 0.06 12.62
CA HIS A 10 -1.03 -0.62 13.62
C HIS A 10 -0.24 -1.55 14.57
N ASP A 11 0.88 -1.07 15.13
CA ASP A 11 1.79 -1.83 16.02
C ASP A 11 2.37 -3.12 15.41
N ARG A 12 2.52 -3.17 14.08
CA ARG A 12 3.19 -4.25 13.35
C ARG A 12 4.33 -3.68 12.52
N SER A 13 5.47 -4.36 12.54
CA SER A 13 6.62 -3.97 11.74
C SER A 13 6.38 -4.29 10.27
N LEU A 14 6.59 -3.30 9.41
CA LEU A 14 6.60 -3.39 7.96
C LEU A 14 8.00 -3.06 7.46
N THR A 15 8.65 -3.99 6.79
CA THR A 15 9.91 -3.74 6.09
C THR A 15 9.65 -3.01 4.78
N ILE A 16 10.38 -1.93 4.50
CA ILE A 16 10.25 -1.18 3.25
C ILE A 16 11.53 -1.36 2.43
N THR A 17 11.36 -1.81 1.19
CA THR A 17 12.45 -1.88 0.22
C THR A 17 12.11 -1.08 -1.03
N THR A 18 13.15 -0.59 -1.70
CA THR A 18 13.02 0.21 -2.91
C THR A 18 14.07 -0.21 -3.92
N SER A 19 13.70 -0.29 -5.18
CA SER A 19 14.68 -0.44 -6.25
C SER A 19 15.64 0.77 -6.33
N LYS A 20 16.70 0.65 -7.14
CA LYS A 20 17.58 1.78 -7.42
C LYS A 20 16.84 2.90 -8.17
N ALA A 21 15.96 2.54 -9.10
CA ALA A 21 15.17 3.49 -9.88
C ALA A 21 14.17 4.25 -9.00
N ALA A 22 13.48 3.55 -8.10
CA ALA A 22 12.57 4.17 -7.13
C ALA A 22 13.31 5.15 -6.21
N ARG A 23 14.49 4.80 -5.70
CA ARG A 23 15.28 5.74 -4.87
C ARG A 23 15.68 6.99 -5.63
N HIS A 24 16.08 6.84 -6.88
CA HIS A 24 16.39 7.99 -7.73
C HIS A 24 15.15 8.85 -7.96
N ALA A 25 14.04 8.25 -8.38
CA ALA A 25 12.78 8.96 -8.62
C ALA A 25 12.27 9.69 -7.36
N LEU A 26 12.28 9.03 -6.19
CA LEU A 26 11.90 9.66 -4.90
C LEU A 26 12.77 10.87 -4.60
N SER A 27 14.08 10.79 -4.83
CA SER A 27 15.01 11.90 -4.52
C SER A 27 14.76 13.16 -5.35
N GLN A 28 14.16 13.03 -6.54
CA GLN A 28 13.85 14.14 -7.44
C GLN A 28 12.49 14.79 -7.16
N ARG A 29 11.74 14.28 -6.17
CA ARG A 29 10.40 14.80 -5.85
C ARG A 29 10.47 16.02 -4.95
N HIS A 30 9.65 17.01 -5.27
CA HIS A 30 9.42 18.21 -4.47
C HIS A 30 8.31 18.04 -3.42
N ALA A 31 7.46 17.03 -3.57
CA ALA A 31 6.39 16.69 -2.65
C ALA A 31 6.48 15.20 -2.25
N PRO A 32 6.07 14.83 -1.01
CA PRO A 32 6.13 13.44 -0.59
C PRO A 32 5.18 12.57 -1.43
N LEU A 33 5.58 11.32 -1.68
CA LEU A 33 4.73 10.31 -2.30
C LEU A 33 3.99 9.56 -1.21
N ARG A 34 2.68 9.39 -1.34
CA ARG A 34 1.92 8.48 -0.49
C ARG A 34 1.77 7.14 -1.19
N VAL A 35 2.19 6.07 -0.51
CA VAL A 35 2.07 4.69 -0.97
C VAL A 35 1.04 3.98 -0.09
N GLU A 36 -0.09 3.61 -0.68
CA GLU A 36 -1.18 2.90 0.00
C GLU A 36 -1.13 1.43 -0.38
N MET A 37 -0.98 0.56 0.61
CA MET A 37 -1.15 -0.87 0.44
C MET A 37 -2.62 -1.20 0.64
N GLU A 38 -3.28 -1.63 -0.42
CA GLU A 38 -4.68 -1.96 -0.40
C GLU A 38 -4.90 -3.46 -0.50
N LEU A 39 -5.71 -3.98 0.42
CA LEU A 39 -6.05 -5.38 0.49
C LEU A 39 -7.56 -5.54 0.41
N TYR A 40 -8.04 -6.05 -0.72
CA TYR A 40 -9.45 -6.34 -0.93
C TYR A 40 -9.78 -7.78 -0.54
N PHE A 41 -10.65 -7.93 0.44
CA PHE A 41 -11.36 -9.16 0.76
C PHE A 41 -12.65 -9.22 -0.07
N SER A 42 -12.53 -9.75 -1.28
CA SER A 42 -13.66 -10.13 -2.13
C SER A 42 -13.74 -11.65 -2.24
N CYS A 43 -14.44 -12.20 -3.25
CA CYS A 43 -14.37 -13.63 -3.59
C CYS A 43 -12.95 -14.13 -3.81
N LEU A 44 -12.10 -13.25 -4.32
CA LEU A 44 -10.66 -13.46 -4.40
C LEU A 44 -9.96 -12.35 -3.63
N ILE A 45 -8.87 -12.70 -2.96
CA ILE A 45 -8.02 -11.71 -2.31
C ILE A 45 -7.27 -10.96 -3.40
N ARG A 46 -7.45 -9.64 -3.47
CA ARG A 46 -6.67 -8.77 -4.37
C ARG A 46 -5.77 -7.86 -3.53
N LYS A 47 -4.50 -7.83 -3.91
CA LYS A 47 -3.48 -6.92 -3.35
C LYS A 47 -3.15 -5.88 -4.39
N GLN A 48 -3.11 -4.61 -4.00
CA GLN A 48 -2.69 -3.55 -4.88
C GLN A 48 -1.91 -2.50 -4.10
N VAL A 49 -0.83 -2.00 -4.70
CA VAL A 49 -0.16 -0.80 -4.19
C VAL A 49 -0.62 0.38 -5.03
N ARG A 50 -1.14 1.41 -4.36
CA ARG A 50 -1.57 2.66 -4.97
C ARG A 50 -0.63 3.78 -4.60
N PHE A 51 -0.44 4.71 -5.54
CA PHE A 51 0.48 5.82 -5.43
C PHE A 51 -0.31 7.12 -5.56
N HIS A 52 -0.18 8.00 -4.57
CA HIS A 52 -0.91 9.25 -4.51
C HIS A 52 0.04 10.42 -4.31
N GLU A 53 -0.26 11.52 -4.98
CA GLU A 53 0.44 12.80 -4.85
C GLU A 53 -0.04 13.60 -3.62
N THR A 54 -1.13 13.16 -2.98
CA THR A 54 -1.72 13.77 -1.78
C THR A 54 -1.37 12.98 -0.52
N LEU A 55 -1.09 13.70 0.56
CA LEU A 55 -0.83 13.12 1.88
C LEU A 55 -2.13 12.67 2.56
N ALA A 56 -2.01 11.79 3.55
CA ALA A 56 -3.09 11.44 4.47
C ALA A 56 -2.60 11.54 5.91
N ASP A 57 -3.50 11.95 6.82
CA ASP A 57 -3.20 12.07 8.24
C ASP A 57 -3.04 10.69 8.90
N GLU A 58 -3.79 9.69 8.41
CA GLU A 58 -3.70 8.30 8.85
C GLU A 58 -2.47 7.55 8.30
N ALA A 59 -1.69 8.16 7.40
CA ALA A 59 -0.50 7.56 6.82
C ALA A 59 0.73 7.76 7.71
N VAL A 60 1.55 6.72 7.82
CA VAL A 60 2.81 6.75 8.57
C VAL A 60 3.89 7.41 7.72
N ARG A 61 4.49 8.49 8.23
CA ARG A 61 5.62 9.14 7.58
C ARG A 61 6.88 8.26 7.71
N VAL A 62 7.44 7.87 6.57
CA VAL A 62 8.70 7.12 6.49
C VAL A 62 9.89 8.08 6.51
N ASN A 63 9.78 9.16 5.75
CA ASN A 63 10.69 10.31 5.70
C ASN A 63 9.97 11.49 5.03
N ASP A 64 10.70 12.55 4.69
CA ASP A 64 10.14 13.76 4.05
C ASP A 64 9.63 13.52 2.62
N GLN A 65 9.97 12.42 1.98
CA GLN A 65 9.61 12.11 0.59
C GLN A 65 8.61 10.96 0.47
N LEU A 66 8.26 10.28 1.57
CA LEU A 66 7.45 9.06 1.54
C LEU A 66 6.55 8.93 2.77
N GLN A 67 5.26 8.71 2.51
CA GLN A 67 4.28 8.24 3.48
C GLN A 67 3.76 6.86 3.06
N VAL A 68 3.46 6.01 4.04
CA VAL A 68 2.90 4.68 3.78
C VAL A 68 1.61 4.50 4.60
N SER A 69 0.58 3.95 3.96
CA SER A 69 -0.70 3.62 4.60
C SER A 69 -1.13 2.21 4.23
N PHE A 70 -2.02 1.63 5.04
CA PHE A 70 -2.61 0.33 4.78
C PHE A 70 -4.13 0.44 4.86
N ARG A 71 -4.81 0.07 3.79
CA ARG A 71 -6.27 0.11 3.68
C ARG A 71 -6.80 -1.28 3.35
N PRO A 72 -7.29 -2.02 4.35
CA PRO A 72 -8.00 -3.24 4.07
C PRO A 72 -9.49 -2.94 3.79
N VAL A 73 -10.01 -3.47 2.68
CA VAL A 73 -11.39 -3.24 2.21
C VAL A 73 -12.11 -4.58 2.10
N MET A 74 -13.39 -4.64 2.48
CA MET A 74 -14.20 -5.86 2.38
C MET A 74 -15.49 -5.59 1.63
N THR A 75 -15.80 -6.39 0.60
CA THR A 75 -17.06 -6.24 -0.15
C THR A 75 -18.18 -7.05 0.52
N ARG A 76 -19.41 -6.52 0.55
CA ARG A 76 -20.57 -7.13 1.23
C ARG A 76 -21.04 -8.44 0.59
N ALA A 77 -20.92 -8.58 -0.73
CA ALA A 77 -21.36 -9.76 -1.46
C ALA A 77 -20.64 -9.86 -2.81
N CYS A 78 -20.31 -11.08 -3.21
CA CYS A 78 -19.97 -11.35 -4.60
C CYS A 78 -21.24 -11.70 -5.37
N GLY A 79 -21.64 -10.84 -6.31
CA GLY A 79 -22.60 -11.19 -7.35
C GLY A 79 -21.84 -11.42 -8.66
N LYS A 80 -22.23 -12.44 -9.43
CA LYS A 80 -21.80 -12.60 -10.84
C LYS A 80 -22.50 -11.62 -11.79
N ASP A 81 -23.53 -10.93 -11.30
CA ASP A 81 -24.42 -10.06 -12.08
C ASP A 81 -24.19 -8.58 -11.73
N TYR A 82 -22.96 -8.09 -11.92
CA TYR A 82 -22.70 -6.64 -11.84
C TYR A 82 -22.68 -6.05 -13.26
N ASP A 83 -23.69 -5.25 -13.59
CA ASP A 83 -23.79 -4.46 -14.83
C ASP A 83 -22.94 -3.15 -14.75
N GLY A 84 -21.72 -3.26 -14.21
CA GLY A 84 -20.77 -2.16 -14.07
C GLY A 84 -19.38 -2.64 -13.65
N ASP A 85 -18.33 -1.89 -13.99
CA ASP A 85 -16.92 -2.32 -13.87
C ASP A 85 -16.44 -2.64 -12.44
N GLU A 86 -17.16 -2.24 -11.37
CA GLU A 86 -16.71 -2.45 -10.00
C GLU A 86 -17.87 -2.62 -8.99
N PRO A 87 -17.85 -3.63 -8.10
CA PRO A 87 -18.87 -3.79 -7.06
C PRO A 87 -18.82 -2.66 -6.04
N PRO A 88 -19.95 -2.32 -5.38
CA PRO A 88 -20.04 -1.28 -4.37
C PRO A 88 -19.12 -1.63 -3.20
N LEU A 89 -18.07 -0.84 -3.07
CA LEU A 89 -17.13 -0.89 -1.96
C LEU A 89 -17.82 -0.29 -0.74
N THR A 90 -18.27 -1.13 0.19
CA THR A 90 -18.56 -0.68 1.56
C THR A 90 -17.29 -0.84 2.37
N ASP A 91 -16.72 0.28 2.85
CA ASP A 91 -15.70 0.24 3.89
C ASP A 91 -16.32 -0.37 5.16
N PHE A 92 -16.30 -1.69 5.29
CA PHE A 92 -16.53 -2.32 6.58
C PHE A 92 -15.25 -2.10 7.40
N PRO A 93 -15.31 -1.39 8.54
CA PRO A 93 -14.15 -1.26 9.40
C PRO A 93 -13.78 -2.67 9.86
N ILE A 94 -12.66 -3.19 9.33
CA ILE A 94 -12.13 -4.45 9.81
C ILE A 94 -11.82 -4.26 11.29
N VAL A 95 -12.58 -4.95 12.15
CA VAL A 95 -12.48 -4.87 13.61
C VAL A 95 -11.04 -5.10 14.10
N ASN A 96 -10.23 -5.81 13.32
CA ASN A 96 -8.81 -6.06 13.59
C ASN A 96 -7.92 -5.85 12.34
N ALA A 97 -7.84 -4.62 11.82
CA ALA A 97 -6.94 -4.28 10.70
C ALA A 97 -5.47 -4.70 10.95
N ARG A 98 -5.04 -4.67 12.22
CA ARG A 98 -3.71 -5.12 12.67
C ARG A 98 -3.35 -6.55 12.24
N ALA A 99 -4.32 -7.47 12.20
CA ALA A 99 -4.09 -8.86 11.79
C ALA A 99 -3.67 -9.00 10.32
N TYR A 100 -4.02 -8.01 9.49
CA TYR A 100 -3.83 -8.04 8.04
C TYR A 100 -2.73 -7.11 7.55
N VAL A 101 -2.01 -6.46 8.47
CA VAL A 101 -0.84 -5.65 8.11
C VAL A 101 0.23 -6.55 7.48
N PRO A 102 0.70 -6.25 6.26
CA PRO A 102 1.74 -7.03 5.60
C PRO A 102 3.09 -6.90 6.31
N ARG A 103 4.01 -7.82 6.00
CA ARG A 103 5.36 -7.84 6.58
C ARG A 103 6.36 -7.02 5.79
N TRP A 104 6.14 -6.85 4.50
CA TRP A 104 7.03 -6.10 3.63
C TRP A 104 6.27 -5.38 2.52
N LEU A 105 6.86 -4.29 2.07
CA LEU A 105 6.47 -3.47 0.92
C LEU A 105 7.70 -3.26 0.03
N HIS A 106 7.58 -3.56 -1.26
CA HIS A 106 8.57 -3.21 -2.27
C HIS A 106 8.01 -2.13 -3.18
N ILE A 107 8.82 -1.10 -3.47
CA ILE A 107 8.48 0.00 -4.38
C ILE A 107 9.53 0.06 -5.48
N ASP A 108 9.06 0.09 -6.72
CA ASP A 108 9.85 0.25 -7.93
C ASP A 108 9.34 1.45 -8.77
N TYR A 109 10.16 1.86 -9.73
CA TYR A 109 9.85 2.89 -10.70
C TYR A 109 10.39 2.48 -12.07
N VAL A 110 9.48 2.12 -12.98
CA VAL A 110 9.82 1.59 -14.30
C VAL A 110 9.02 2.34 -15.35
N HIS A 111 9.71 2.77 -16.41
CA HIS A 111 9.10 3.51 -17.54
C HIS A 111 8.27 4.73 -17.13
N GLY A 112 8.73 5.47 -16.11
CA GLY A 112 8.04 6.68 -15.66
C GLY A 112 6.84 6.41 -14.75
N GLN A 113 6.63 5.17 -14.32
CA GLN A 113 5.48 4.76 -13.51
C GLN A 113 5.92 4.10 -12.21
N TRP A 114 5.24 4.44 -11.12
CA TRP A 114 5.42 3.78 -9.84
C TRP A 114 4.77 2.40 -9.86
N GLN A 115 5.48 1.43 -9.30
CA GLN A 115 4.99 0.06 -9.13
C GLN A 115 5.30 -0.40 -7.72
N GLY A 116 4.45 -1.27 -7.19
CA GLY A 116 4.69 -1.80 -5.86
C GLY A 116 3.96 -3.10 -5.62
N GLU A 117 4.50 -3.84 -4.67
CA GLU A 117 3.97 -5.10 -4.21
C GLU A 117 4.19 -5.24 -2.71
N PHE A 118 3.36 -6.04 -2.06
CA PHE A 118 3.48 -6.31 -0.64
C PHE A 118 3.11 -7.75 -0.33
N GLY A 119 3.61 -8.26 0.80
CA GLY A 119 3.42 -9.66 1.17
C GLY A 119 3.45 -9.94 2.66
N TYR A 120 3.09 -11.19 2.97
CA TYR A 120 2.90 -11.70 4.33
C TYR A 120 3.95 -12.73 4.73
N GLU A 121 4.55 -13.38 3.74
CA GLU A 121 5.64 -14.32 3.92
C GLU A 121 6.98 -13.59 3.90
N LYS A 122 8.05 -14.26 4.29
CA LYS A 122 9.39 -13.70 4.06
C LYS A 122 9.57 -13.57 2.54
N GLN A 123 10.04 -12.41 2.08
CA GLN A 123 10.27 -12.13 0.67
C GLN A 123 11.08 -13.29 0.05
N PRO A 124 10.64 -13.87 -1.08
CA PRO A 124 11.34 -15.00 -1.71
C PRO A 124 12.76 -14.64 -2.15
#